data_AF-A0A8C9G8N1-F1
#
_entry.id   AF-A0A8C9G8N1-F1
#
_cell.length_a   1.000
_cell.length_b   1.000
_cell.length_c   1.000
_cell.angle_alpha   90.00
_cell.angle_beta   90.00
_cell.angle_gamma   90.00
#
_symmetry.space_group_name_H-M   'P 1'
#
loop_
_entity.id
_entity.type
_entity.pdbx_description
1 polymer ?
#
loop_
_entity_poly.entity_id
_entity_poly.type
_entity_poly.pdbx_seq_one_letter_code
_entity_poly.pdbx_strand_id
1 'polypeptide(L)'
;MPLARDLLHPSLEEERRKHKKKRLVQSPNSYFMDVKCPGCYKITTVFSHAQTVVLCVGCSTILCQPTGGKARLTEGKEKRLSNLNITLKTAHLWTYSLQIS
;
A
#
# COMPACT_ATOMS: atom_id res chain seq x y z
N MET A 1 -13.60 -36.27 13.78
CA MET A 1 -14.41 -35.13 13.31
C MET A 1 -13.75 -33.85 13.82
N PRO A 2 -13.45 -32.84 12.99
CA PRO A 2 -12.87 -31.62 13.54
C PRO A 2 -13.90 -30.98 14.47
N LEU A 3 -13.45 -30.52 15.64
CA LEU A 3 -14.25 -29.71 16.56
C LEU A 3 -14.90 -28.55 15.79
N ALA A 4 -16.11 -28.16 16.20
CA ALA A 4 -16.86 -27.07 15.58
C ALA A 4 -15.97 -25.80 15.48
N ARG A 5 -15.78 -25.28 14.27
CA ARG A 5 -15.03 -24.04 14.04
C ARG A 5 -15.95 -22.84 14.28
N ASP A 6 -15.50 -21.89 15.08
CA ASP A 6 -16.18 -20.59 15.22
C ASP A 6 -16.01 -19.80 13.92
N LEU A 7 -17.13 -19.56 13.23
CA LEU A 7 -17.17 -18.82 11.97
C LEU A 7 -17.29 -17.31 12.17
N LEU A 8 -17.79 -16.88 13.32
CA LEU A 8 -18.09 -15.47 13.60
C LEU A 8 -16.89 -14.75 14.20
N HIS A 9 -16.05 -15.45 14.95
CA HIS A 9 -14.86 -14.89 15.60
C HIS A 9 -13.58 -15.66 15.24
N PRO A 10 -13.19 -15.67 13.96
CA PRO A 10 -11.92 -16.30 13.56
C PRO A 10 -10.73 -15.58 14.18
N SER A 11 -9.65 -16.30 14.45
CA SER A 11 -8.41 -15.69 14.92
C SER A 11 -7.77 -14.80 13.84
N LEU A 12 -7.03 -13.76 14.26
CA LEU A 12 -6.33 -12.85 13.33
C LEU A 12 -5.36 -13.59 12.40
N GLU A 13 -4.72 -14.65 12.88
CA GLU A 13 -3.81 -15.46 12.07
C GLU A 13 -4.55 -16.20 10.95
N GLU A 14 -5.73 -16.77 11.25
CA GLU A 14 -6.56 -17.46 10.26
C GLU A 14 -7.09 -16.48 9.21
N GLU A 15 -7.49 -15.27 9.61
CA GLU A 15 -7.92 -14.24 8.66
C GLU A 15 -6.80 -13.76 7.73
N ARG A 16 -5.57 -13.66 8.23
CA ARG A 16 -4.40 -13.26 7.43
C ARG A 16 -4.01 -14.32 6.40
N ARG A 17 -4.20 -15.61 6.72
CA ARG A 17 -3.96 -16.73 5.79
C ARG A 17 -5.00 -16.82 4.68
N LYS A 18 -6.23 -16.36 4.92
CA LYS A 18 -7.30 -16.35 3.91
C LYS A 18 -6.96 -15.39 2.76
N HIS A 19 -7.38 -15.76 1.56
CA HIS A 19 -7.35 -14.86 0.40
C HIS A 19 -8.18 -13.60 0.69
N LYS A 20 -7.75 -12.43 0.18
CA LYS A 20 -8.36 -11.12 0.47
C LYS A 20 -9.89 -11.04 0.29
N LYS A 21 -10.45 -11.75 -0.71
CA LYS A 21 -11.91 -11.82 -0.97
C LYS A 21 -12.66 -12.84 -0.09
N LYS A 22 -11.95 -13.77 0.55
CA LYS A 22 -12.51 -14.87 1.36
C LYS A 22 -12.40 -14.61 2.88
N ARG A 23 -11.99 -13.40 3.27
CA ARG A 23 -12.03 -12.96 4.69
C ARG A 23 -13.46 -12.70 5.11
N LEU A 24 -13.71 -12.66 6.43
CA LEU A 24 -15.04 -12.34 6.98
C LEU A 24 -15.50 -10.98 6.46
N VAL A 25 -14.60 -9.99 6.53
CA VAL A 25 -14.75 -8.69 5.87
C VAL A 25 -13.61 -8.53 4.86
N GLN A 26 -13.96 -8.15 3.64
CA GLN A 26 -12.97 -8.00 2.58
C GLN A 26 -12.09 -6.78 2.84
N SER A 27 -10.78 -6.99 2.84
CA SER A 27 -9.79 -5.92 3.00
C SER A 27 -8.62 -6.11 2.02
N PRO A 28 -8.12 -5.04 1.40
CA PRO A 28 -6.96 -5.11 0.52
C PRO A 28 -5.69 -5.45 1.30
N ASN A 29 -4.73 -6.11 0.64
CA ASN A 29 -3.38 -6.38 1.18
C ASN A 29 -2.37 -5.28 0.80
N SER A 30 -2.77 -4.34 -0.05
CA SER A 30 -1.95 -3.18 -0.39
C SER A 30 -1.95 -2.17 0.77
N TYR A 31 -1.01 -1.24 0.72
CA TYR A 31 -0.87 -0.11 1.63
C TYR A 31 -0.16 1.05 0.94
N PHE A 32 -0.26 2.24 1.55
CA PHE A 32 0.60 3.38 1.23
C PHE A 32 1.78 3.40 2.18
N MET A 33 2.92 3.88 1.69
CA MET A 33 4.12 4.06 2.50
C MET A 33 4.77 5.38 2.17
N ASP A 34 5.40 5.97 3.17
CA ASP A 34 6.12 7.22 3.03
C ASP A 34 7.59 6.88 2.83
N VAL A 35 8.12 7.25 1.67
CA VAL A 35 9.51 7.00 1.27
C VAL A 35 10.28 8.29 1.37
N LYS A 36 11.31 8.29 2.20
CA LYS A 36 12.24 9.41 2.33
C LYS A 36 13.39 9.23 1.35
N CYS A 37 13.65 10.25 0.55
CA CYS A 37 14.79 10.23 -0.37
C CYS A 37 16.07 10.69 0.36
N PRO A 38 17.21 9.99 0.18
CA PRO A 38 18.48 10.36 0.81
C PRO A 38 19.08 11.68 0.28
N GLY A 39 18.74 12.10 -0.95
CA GLY A 39 19.26 13.34 -1.54
C GLY A 39 18.40 14.56 -1.25
N CYS A 40 17.10 14.49 -1.57
CA CYS A 40 16.18 15.62 -1.45
C CYS A 40 15.59 15.78 -0.02
N TYR A 41 15.74 14.80 0.88
CA TYR A 41 15.08 14.67 2.20
C TYR A 41 13.55 14.81 2.21
N LYS A 42 12.93 15.07 1.07
CA LYS A 42 11.49 15.12 0.88
C LYS A 42 10.88 13.73 1.04
N ILE A 43 9.74 13.71 1.71
CA ILE A 43 8.92 12.52 1.92
C ILE A 43 7.91 12.44 0.78
N THR A 44 7.89 11.32 0.06
CA THR A 44 6.91 11.06 -1.01
C THR A 44 6.06 9.86 -0.60
N THR A 45 4.73 9.98 -0.71
CA THR A 45 3.85 8.85 -0.42
C THR A 45 3.73 7.95 -1.65
N VAL A 46 4.10 6.68 -1.52
CA VAL A 46 4.17 5.71 -2.59
C VAL A 46 3.18 4.57 -2.33
N PHE A 47 2.51 4.09 -3.37
CA PHE A 47 1.66 2.91 -3.29
C PHE A 47 2.50 1.62 -3.34
N SER A 48 2.20 0.68 -2.44
CA SER A 48 2.94 -0.60 -2.33
C SER A 48 3.00 -1.44 -3.61
N HIS A 49 2.00 -1.35 -4.48
CA HIS A 49 1.91 -2.08 -5.75
C HIS A 49 1.85 -1.10 -6.93
N ALA A 50 2.66 -0.04 -6.89
CA ALA A 50 2.73 0.95 -7.96
C ALA A 50 3.06 0.30 -9.30
N GLN A 51 2.29 0.64 -10.33
CA GLN A 51 2.46 0.14 -11.71
C GLN A 51 3.43 1.01 -12.53
N THR A 52 3.66 2.25 -12.09
CA THR A 52 4.56 3.20 -12.75
C THR A 52 5.83 3.40 -11.93
N VAL A 53 6.88 3.84 -12.60
CA VAL A 53 8.11 4.29 -11.94
C VAL A 53 7.79 5.58 -11.18
N VAL A 54 8.06 5.62 -9.87
CA VAL A 54 7.81 6.79 -9.03
C VAL A 54 9.11 7.56 -8.82
N LEU A 55 9.10 8.87 -9.04
CA LEU A 55 10.27 9.77 -8.93
C LEU A 55 10.14 10.69 -7.69
N CYS A 56 11.26 11.12 -7.07
CA CYS A 56 11.21 12.22 -6.07
C CYS A 56 10.82 13.51 -6.79
N VAL A 57 9.87 14.26 -6.23
CA VAL A 57 9.44 15.58 -6.74
C VAL A 57 10.57 16.62 -6.73
N GLY A 58 11.58 16.45 -5.88
CA GLY A 58 12.70 17.39 -5.72
C GLY A 58 13.95 17.09 -6.55
N CYS A 59 14.36 15.83 -6.66
CA CYS A 59 15.63 15.46 -7.29
C CYS A 59 15.48 14.48 -8.46
N SER A 60 14.25 14.18 -8.89
CA SER A 60 13.92 13.28 -10.01
C SER A 60 14.52 11.87 -9.91
N THR A 61 15.04 11.48 -8.75
CA THR A 61 15.59 10.15 -8.52
C THR A 61 14.48 9.13 -8.44
N ILE A 62 14.66 7.99 -9.10
CA ILE A 62 13.73 6.85 -9.07
C ILE A 62 13.60 6.33 -7.63
N LEU A 63 12.40 6.39 -7.03
CA LEU A 63 12.07 5.89 -5.70
C LEU A 63 11.75 4.40 -5.69
N CYS A 64 10.95 3.95 -6.64
CA CYS A 64 10.62 2.55 -6.82
C CYS A 64 10.40 2.18 -8.29
N GLN A 65 10.66 0.91 -8.60
CA GLN A 65 10.39 0.30 -9.89
C GLN A 65 9.14 -0.60 -9.79
N PRO A 66 8.26 -0.59 -10.79
CA PRO A 66 7.10 -1.47 -10.82
C PRO A 66 7.53 -2.92 -11.02
N THR A 67 6.79 -3.84 -10.40
CA THR A 67 6.96 -5.28 -10.58
C THR A 67 5.57 -5.92 -10.71
N GLY A 68 5.49 -7.22 -10.99
CA GLY A 68 4.20 -7.95 -10.97
C GLY A 68 3.52 -8.02 -9.59
N GLY A 69 4.18 -7.56 -8.53
CA GLY A 69 3.66 -7.57 -7.16
C GLY A 69 3.96 -6.27 -6.43
N LYS A 70 4.67 -6.36 -5.30
CA LYS A 70 5.10 -5.16 -4.56
C LYS A 70 6.20 -4.44 -5.33
N ALA A 71 6.05 -3.13 -5.46
CA ALA A 71 7.05 -2.29 -6.12
C ALA A 71 8.42 -2.43 -5.43
N ARG A 72 9.48 -2.51 -6.23
CA ARG A 72 10.86 -2.64 -5.76
C ARG A 72 11.40 -1.26 -5.41
N LEU A 73 11.70 -1.02 -4.14
CA LEU A 73 12.34 0.24 -3.71
C LEU A 73 13.82 0.24 -4.10
N THR A 74 14.34 1.42 -4.44
CA THR A 74 15.79 1.61 -4.60
C THR A 74 16.50 1.48 -3.26
N GLU A 75 17.70 0.92 -3.27
CA GLU A 75 18.54 0.73 -2.09
C GLU A 75 18.82 2.07 -1.38
N GLY A 76 18.96 2.03 -0.05
CA GLY A 76 19.28 3.21 0.77
C GLY A 76 18.11 4.16 1.08
N LYS A 77 16.85 3.72 0.92
CA LYS A 77 15.67 4.54 1.21
C LYS A 77 14.94 4.09 2.46
N GLU A 78 14.70 5.05 3.34
CA GLU A 78 13.89 4.83 4.54
C GLU A 78 12.41 4.79 4.16
N LYS A 79 11.70 3.77 4.65
CA LYS A 79 10.26 3.59 4.45
C LYS A 79 9.54 3.57 5.79
N ARG A 80 8.49 4.37 5.91
CA ARG A 80 7.55 4.31 7.03
C ARG A 80 6.18 3.88 6.50
N LEU A 81 5.53 2.93 7.16
CA LEU A 81 4.14 2.61 6.87
C LEU A 81 3.30 3.82 7.27
N SER A 82 2.58 4.43 6.32
CA SER A 82 1.67 5.52 6.65
C SER A 82 0.38 4.96 7.21
N ASN A 83 -0.14 5.58 8.28
CA ASN A 83 -1.43 5.24 8.92
C ASN A 83 -2.64 5.65 8.06
N LEU A 84 -2.46 5.79 6.75
CA LEU A 84 -3.52 6.20 5.84
C LEU A 84 -4.37 4.98 5.49
N ASN A 85 -5.60 4.98 6.00
CA ASN A 85 -6.64 4.05 5.58
C ASN A 85 -6.81 4.15 4.06
N ILE A 86 -6.75 3.00 3.38
CA ILE A 86 -6.89 2.93 1.91
C ILE A 86 -8.18 3.59 1.42
N THR A 87 -9.25 3.55 2.21
CA THR A 87 -10.55 4.16 1.92
C THR A 87 -10.49 5.69 1.79
N LEU A 88 -9.62 6.38 2.52
CA LEU A 88 -9.55 7.86 2.52
C LEU A 88 -8.72 8.42 1.35
N LYS A 89 -7.66 7.71 0.91
CA LYS A 89 -6.78 8.18 -0.17
C LYS A 89 -7.36 7.94 -1.56
N THR A 90 -8.09 6.84 -1.77
CA THR A 90 -8.85 6.65 -3.02
C THR A 90 -9.90 7.74 -3.20
N ALA A 91 -10.53 8.21 -2.12
CA ALA A 91 -11.45 9.34 -2.17
C ALA A 91 -10.73 10.63 -2.59
N HIS A 92 -9.58 10.96 -1.99
CA HIS A 92 -8.81 12.16 -2.35
C HIS A 92 -8.18 12.12 -3.76
N LEU A 93 -7.73 10.96 -4.24
CA LEU A 93 -7.21 10.82 -5.61
C LEU A 93 -8.35 10.83 -6.64
N TRP A 94 -9.53 10.29 -6.32
CA TRP A 94 -10.72 10.41 -7.17
C TRP A 94 -11.22 11.86 -7.27
N THR A 95 -11.22 12.63 -6.17
CA THR A 95 -11.57 14.05 -6.23
C THR A 95 -10.54 14.86 -7.03
N TYR A 96 -9.24 14.52 -6.95
CA TYR A 96 -8.21 15.16 -7.77
C TYR A 96 -8.33 14.81 -9.27
N SER A 97 -8.76 13.59 -9.62
CA SER A 97 -9.04 13.24 -11.02
C SER A 97 -10.32 13.90 -11.55
N LEU A 98 -11.33 14.15 -10.72
CA LEU A 98 -12.55 14.90 -11.13
C LEU A 98 -12.32 16.41 -11.30
N GLN A 99 -11.26 16.98 -10.72
CA GLN A 99 -10.90 18.40 -10.87
C GLN A 99 -10.02 18.70 -12.11
N ILE A 100 -9.58 17.67 -12.83
CA ILE A 100 -8.76 17.79 -14.05
C ILE A 100 -9.60 17.47 -15.33
N SER A 101 -10.90 17.23 -15.17
CA SER A 101 -11.89 17.08 -16.26
C SER A 101 -12.87 18.24 -16.22
#